data_AF-A0A644VC57-F1
#
_entry.id   AF-A0A644VC57-F1
#
_cell.length_a   1.000
_cell.length_b   1.000
_cell.length_c   1.000
_cell.angle_alpha   90.00
_cell.angle_beta   90.00
_cell.angle_gamma   90.00
#
_symmetry.space_group_name_H-M   'P 1'
#
loop_
_entity.id
_entity.type
_entity.pdbx_description
1 polymer ?
#
loop_
_entity_poly.entity_id
_entity_poly.type
_entity_poly.pdbx_seq_one_letter_code
_entity_poly.pdbx_strand_id
1 'polypeptide(L)'
;MKRIAVLTALLLITNLLRSQAIDFDTHFTGERLRIDLVFAGDAEKQDIYLEGLTLEPHWSGTRSKLADPFNYGEFRIEVKENNKIIYSAGFNNLFQEWRTTSEAKENKMAFTGSCRIPFPKKGVDLIFYERVKASGKFSQLAKFSIDPADKLIKREIEHNFKTDTIHYSGDPSKKVDLLFIAEGYTQEEMGKFRQDAKRFASYLFNTEPYKSRMKDFNVWAVESVSQESGPDIPHYGVWKNTVASSNFYTFRTDRYLTAPDHKRVSTLASLSHCDAMYVIVNTDKYGGGGIYNYYGLSMSDHKFASEVFVHEFGHSFAGLADEYYSSDVAYEDFYNLKVEPWEPNITTLVDFDSKWKGLISPGTPVPTPQNSTFSNTTGVFEGGGYMAKGIFRPAIECRMKSNEAPGFCETCKAAINSMIDYYTK
;
A
#
# COMPACT_ATOMS: atom_id res chain seq x y z
N MET A 1 49.06 -56.34 4.57
CA MET A 1 48.83 -55.01 3.96
C MET A 1 47.65 -54.35 4.66
N LYS A 2 47.89 -53.20 5.27
CA LYS A 2 46.96 -52.43 6.10
C LYS A 2 45.84 -51.83 5.24
N ARG A 3 44.59 -51.91 5.70
CA ARG A 3 43.56 -50.91 5.34
C ARG A 3 42.91 -50.40 6.62
N ILE A 4 43.31 -49.18 6.94
CA ILE A 4 42.85 -48.33 8.02
C ILE A 4 41.42 -47.91 7.68
N ALA A 5 40.48 -48.19 8.57
CA ALA A 5 39.14 -47.60 8.55
C ALA A 5 39.22 -46.24 9.27
N VAL A 6 39.05 -45.14 8.54
CA VAL A 6 38.80 -43.81 9.11
C VAL A 6 37.32 -43.52 8.97
N LEU A 7 36.67 -43.34 10.12
CA LEU A 7 35.37 -42.72 10.26
C LEU A 7 35.40 -41.31 9.66
N THR A 8 34.38 -40.96 8.87
CA THR A 8 33.96 -39.57 8.72
C THR A 8 32.46 -39.51 8.94
N ALA A 9 32.08 -39.19 10.19
CA ALA A 9 30.73 -38.78 10.53
C ALA A 9 30.48 -37.42 9.89
N LEU A 10 29.63 -37.39 8.87
CA LEU A 10 29.17 -36.16 8.23
C LEU A 10 28.12 -35.53 9.16
N LEU A 11 28.56 -34.71 10.13
CA LEU A 11 27.67 -33.76 10.79
C LEU A 11 27.26 -32.71 9.74
N LEU A 12 26.07 -32.86 9.16
CA LEU A 12 25.37 -31.75 8.54
C LEU A 12 25.02 -30.73 9.62
N ILE A 13 25.90 -29.76 9.83
CA ILE A 13 25.56 -28.50 10.49
C ILE A 13 24.72 -27.73 9.47
N THR A 14 23.42 -27.91 9.51
CA THR A 14 22.49 -26.94 8.92
C THR A 14 22.61 -25.67 9.74
N ASN A 15 23.40 -24.72 9.25
CA ASN A 15 23.32 -23.33 9.68
C ASN A 15 21.95 -22.79 9.23
N LEU A 16 20.90 -23.14 9.97
CA LEU A 16 19.69 -22.35 10.04
C LEU A 16 20.11 -21.03 10.69
N LEU A 17 20.54 -20.07 9.86
CA LEU A 17 20.43 -18.66 10.19
C LEU A 17 18.94 -18.36 10.37
N ARG A 18 18.38 -18.76 11.51
CA ARG A 18 17.17 -18.11 12.02
C ARG A 18 17.60 -16.67 12.24
N SER A 19 17.15 -15.77 11.36
CA SER A 19 17.08 -14.36 11.70
C SER A 19 16.49 -14.29 13.11
N GLN A 20 17.27 -13.78 14.05
CA GLN A 20 16.83 -13.68 15.43
C GLN A 20 15.59 -12.79 15.42
N ALA A 21 14.47 -13.28 15.95
CA ALA A 21 13.24 -12.51 16.02
C ALA A 21 13.55 -11.17 16.71
N ILE A 22 13.22 -10.07 16.02
CA ILE A 22 13.43 -8.72 16.56
C ILE A 22 12.39 -8.52 17.66
N ASP A 23 12.84 -8.26 18.87
CA ASP A 23 11.95 -7.98 20.00
C ASP A 23 11.54 -6.51 19.99
N PHE A 24 10.23 -6.26 19.80
CA PHE A 24 9.68 -4.91 19.72
C PHE A 24 10.02 -4.06 20.94
N ASP A 25 9.76 -4.61 22.14
CA ASP A 25 9.91 -3.86 23.39
C ASP A 25 11.37 -3.57 23.73
N THR A 26 12.34 -4.25 23.11
CA THR A 26 13.76 -3.89 23.23
C THR A 26 14.09 -2.59 22.49
N HIS A 27 13.48 -2.35 21.33
CA HIS A 27 13.87 -1.28 20.41
C HIS A 27 12.90 -0.11 20.32
N PHE A 28 11.61 -0.33 20.57
CA PHE A 28 10.55 0.62 20.28
C PHE A 28 9.63 0.86 21.48
N THR A 29 8.90 1.97 21.44
CA THR A 29 7.81 2.31 22.36
C THR A 29 6.44 2.06 21.70
N GLY A 30 5.33 2.31 22.41
CA GLY A 30 3.98 2.10 21.89
C GLY A 30 3.47 3.22 20.98
N GLU A 31 4.19 4.33 20.93
CA GLU A 31 3.99 5.47 20.02
C GLU A 31 4.61 5.18 18.64
N ARG A 32 4.31 6.04 17.66
CA ARG A 32 4.93 5.98 16.33
C ARG A 32 5.60 7.30 15.96
N LEU A 33 6.65 7.21 15.14
CA LEU A 33 7.30 8.35 14.53
C LEU A 33 6.74 8.53 13.11
N ARG A 34 6.04 9.64 12.86
CA ARG A 34 5.75 10.09 11.49
C ARG A 34 6.98 10.82 10.96
N ILE A 35 7.42 10.41 9.78
CA ILE A 35 8.56 10.97 9.07
C ILE A 35 8.00 11.62 7.81
N ASP A 36 7.99 12.95 7.79
CA ASP A 36 7.55 13.74 6.65
C ASP A 36 8.74 13.97 5.71
N LEU A 37 8.55 13.68 4.43
CA LEU A 37 9.56 13.63 3.39
C LEU A 37 9.11 14.47 2.19
N VAL A 38 10.09 14.96 1.44
CA VAL A 38 9.88 15.52 0.10
C VAL A 38 10.60 14.64 -0.91
N PHE A 39 9.85 14.05 -1.83
CA PHE A 39 10.38 13.33 -2.98
C PHE A 39 10.47 14.32 -4.14
N ALA A 40 11.67 14.53 -4.68
CA ALA A 40 11.89 15.53 -5.72
C ALA A 40 12.72 14.98 -6.88
N GLY A 41 12.38 15.38 -8.10
CA GLY A 41 13.08 14.90 -9.27
C GLY A 41 12.29 15.07 -10.56
N ASP A 42 12.65 14.25 -11.54
CA ASP A 42 12.11 14.16 -12.89
C ASP A 42 12.07 12.69 -13.34
N ALA A 43 11.82 12.42 -14.62
CA ALA A 43 11.78 11.07 -15.16
C ALA A 43 13.10 10.29 -14.96
N GLU A 44 14.25 10.97 -14.91
CA GLU A 44 15.57 10.32 -14.89
C GLU A 44 16.19 10.27 -13.49
N LYS A 45 16.00 11.31 -12.68
CA LYS A 45 16.66 11.48 -11.38
C LYS A 45 15.63 11.72 -10.30
N GLN A 46 15.92 11.19 -9.11
CA GLN A 46 15.15 11.46 -7.91
C GLN A 46 16.04 11.57 -6.69
N ASP A 47 15.54 12.26 -5.68
CA ASP A 47 16.14 12.37 -4.36
C ASP A 47 15.03 12.50 -3.30
N ILE A 48 15.38 12.24 -2.04
CA ILE A 48 14.48 12.34 -0.88
C ILE A 48 15.10 13.30 0.13
N TYR A 49 14.29 14.25 0.60
CA TYR A 49 14.67 15.19 1.64
C TYR A 49 13.82 14.96 2.89
N LEU A 50 14.43 14.99 4.07
CA LEU A 50 13.71 14.97 5.34
C LEU A 50 13.09 16.35 5.58
N GLU A 51 11.76 16.40 5.67
CA GLU A 51 11.01 17.63 5.92
C GLU A 51 10.73 17.84 7.41
N GLY A 52 10.38 16.77 8.14
CA GLY A 52 10.03 16.88 9.55
C GLY A 52 9.76 15.55 10.22
N LEU A 53 9.70 15.60 11.55
CA LEU A 53 9.46 14.45 12.42
C LEU A 53 8.37 14.80 13.44
N THR A 54 7.41 13.89 13.61
CA THR A 54 6.30 14.06 14.57
C THR A 54 6.12 12.78 15.38
N LEU A 55 6.03 12.92 16.70
CA LEU A 55 5.61 11.84 17.59
C LEU A 55 4.08 11.75 17.57
N GLU A 56 3.56 10.56 17.28
CA GLU A 56 2.13 10.26 17.26
C GLU A 56 1.80 9.16 18.29
N PRO A 57 0.64 9.23 18.97
CA PRO A 57 0.38 8.47 20.19
C PRO A 57 0.24 6.95 20.03
N HIS A 58 0.00 6.46 18.81
CA HIS A 58 -0.41 5.06 18.60
C HIS A 58 0.37 4.37 17.47
N TRP A 59 1.14 3.33 17.82
CA TRP A 59 1.61 2.33 16.88
C TRP A 59 0.61 1.16 16.80
N SER A 60 -0.08 1.06 15.67
CA SER A 60 -1.00 -0.06 15.33
C SER A 60 -0.29 -1.24 14.66
N GLY A 61 0.83 -0.99 13.99
CA GLY A 61 1.50 -2.00 13.19
C GLY A 61 1.98 -3.21 13.99
N THR A 62 2.35 -4.26 13.25
CA THR A 62 2.83 -5.50 13.84
C THR A 62 3.98 -5.28 14.84
N ARG A 63 3.93 -5.98 15.97
CA ARG A 63 5.02 -6.06 16.94
C ARG A 63 5.82 -7.37 16.83
N SER A 64 5.38 -8.31 16.01
CA SER A 64 6.00 -9.64 15.85
C SER A 64 6.81 -9.75 14.55
N LYS A 65 6.42 -9.05 13.49
CA LYS A 65 7.04 -9.13 12.15
C LYS A 65 7.62 -7.78 11.73
N LEU A 66 8.65 -7.33 12.44
CA LEU A 66 9.22 -6.00 12.23
C LEU A 66 10.01 -5.85 10.94
N ALA A 67 10.50 -6.95 10.36
CA ALA A 67 11.05 -6.96 9.01
C ALA A 67 9.99 -7.48 8.03
N ASP A 68 9.46 -6.57 7.20
CA ASP A 68 8.56 -6.89 6.09
C ASP A 68 9.09 -8.07 5.23
N PRO A 69 8.31 -9.17 5.10
CA PRO A 69 8.72 -10.36 4.36
C PRO A 69 8.41 -10.30 2.85
N PHE A 70 7.63 -9.33 2.38
CA PHE A 70 7.06 -9.33 1.03
C PHE A 70 8.00 -8.80 -0.03
N ASN A 71 8.91 -7.90 0.36
CA ASN A 71 9.78 -7.18 -0.58
C ASN A 71 8.95 -6.43 -1.65
N TYR A 72 7.78 -5.91 -1.27
CA TYR A 72 6.88 -5.13 -2.13
C TYR A 72 7.31 -3.67 -2.24
N GLY A 73 6.75 -2.96 -3.22
CA GLY A 73 6.95 -1.54 -3.46
C GLY A 73 8.20 -1.20 -4.28
N GLU A 74 8.15 0.00 -4.84
CA GLU A 74 9.23 0.72 -5.52
C GLU A 74 10.16 1.42 -4.53
N PHE A 75 9.66 1.75 -3.34
CA PHE A 75 10.47 2.24 -2.24
C PHE A 75 10.45 1.28 -1.05
N ARG A 76 11.51 1.36 -0.24
CA ARG A 76 11.60 0.65 1.03
C ARG A 76 12.31 1.49 2.06
N ILE A 77 11.82 1.47 3.30
CA ILE A 77 12.52 1.98 4.46
C ILE A 77 13.10 0.83 5.28
N GLU A 78 14.34 0.97 5.73
CA GLU A 78 14.94 0.15 6.79
C GLU A 78 15.35 1.05 7.96
N VAL A 79 14.98 0.66 9.18
CA VAL A 79 15.41 1.29 10.42
C VAL A 79 16.54 0.45 11.01
N LYS A 80 17.70 1.06 11.22
CA LYS A 80 18.89 0.38 11.72
C LYS A 80 19.33 0.95 13.07
N GLU A 81 19.53 0.05 14.03
CA GLU A 81 20.20 0.34 15.29
C GLU A 81 21.53 -0.43 15.31
N ASN A 82 22.66 0.28 15.48
CA ASN A 82 24.00 -0.33 15.45
C ASN A 82 24.24 -1.22 14.20
N ASN A 83 23.86 -0.74 13.02
CA ASN A 83 23.92 -1.44 11.73
C ASN A 83 23.05 -2.70 11.60
N LYS A 84 22.19 -3.02 12.58
CA LYS A 84 21.23 -4.12 12.49
C LYS A 84 19.85 -3.58 12.13
N ILE A 85 19.18 -4.23 11.18
CA ILE A 85 17.79 -3.90 10.83
C ILE A 85 16.90 -4.29 12.00
N ILE A 86 16.15 -3.32 12.51
CA ILE A 86 15.17 -3.51 13.59
C ILE A 86 13.74 -3.24 13.12
N TYR A 87 13.55 -2.61 11.95
CA TYR A 87 12.26 -2.50 11.27
C TYR A 87 12.46 -2.30 9.76
N SER A 88 11.55 -2.79 8.91
CA SER A 88 11.50 -2.41 7.50
C SER A 88 10.10 -2.52 6.91
N ALA A 89 9.80 -1.67 5.93
CA ALA A 89 8.54 -1.72 5.17
C ALA A 89 8.74 -1.24 3.73
N GLY A 90 8.10 -1.91 2.77
CA GLY A 90 7.94 -1.42 1.39
C GLY A 90 6.79 -0.41 1.26
N PHE A 91 6.86 0.50 0.28
CA PHE A 91 5.79 1.44 -0.03
C PHE A 91 5.94 2.05 -1.44
N ASN A 92 4.86 2.66 -1.93
CA ASN A 92 4.83 3.49 -3.13
C ASN A 92 4.33 4.90 -2.78
N ASN A 93 4.38 5.82 -3.75
CA ASN A 93 3.80 7.15 -3.62
C ASN A 93 3.40 7.71 -4.98
N LEU A 94 2.65 8.81 -4.96
CA LEU A 94 2.17 9.49 -6.16
C LEU A 94 3.32 10.06 -7.03
N PHE A 95 4.46 10.39 -6.42
CA PHE A 95 5.65 10.85 -7.15
C PHE A 95 6.21 9.79 -8.10
N GLN A 96 6.26 8.52 -7.67
CA GLN A 96 6.75 7.44 -8.51
C GLN A 96 5.88 7.24 -9.75
N GLU A 97 4.56 7.33 -9.60
CA GLU A 97 3.64 7.31 -10.73
C GLU A 97 3.87 8.51 -11.66
N TRP A 98 3.95 9.72 -11.10
CA TRP A 98 4.21 10.94 -11.85
C TRP A 98 5.47 10.86 -12.72
N ARG A 99 6.56 10.27 -12.20
CA ARG A 99 7.83 10.11 -12.92
C ARG A 99 7.73 9.29 -14.20
N THR A 100 6.65 8.54 -14.38
CA THR A 100 6.38 7.75 -15.59
C THR A 100 5.54 8.50 -16.64
N THR A 101 5.16 9.75 -16.35
CA THR A 101 4.37 10.60 -17.27
C THR A 101 5.27 11.38 -18.23
N SER A 102 4.69 11.90 -19.31
CA SER A 102 5.39 12.79 -20.24
C SER A 102 5.83 14.11 -19.60
N GLU A 103 5.06 14.63 -18.64
CA GLU A 103 5.38 15.87 -17.92
C GLU A 103 6.69 15.77 -17.13
N ALA A 104 6.99 14.60 -16.57
CA ALA A 104 8.23 14.35 -15.84
C ALA A 104 9.48 14.36 -16.72
N LYS A 105 9.35 14.26 -18.06
CA LYS A 105 10.47 14.41 -19.00
C LYS A 105 10.86 15.88 -19.21
N GLU A 106 9.94 16.80 -18.91
CA GLU A 106 10.09 18.23 -19.17
C GLU A 106 10.27 19.05 -17.89
N ASN A 107 9.73 18.57 -16.77
CA ASN A 107 9.66 19.32 -15.52
C ASN A 107 10.31 18.56 -14.37
N LYS A 108 10.83 19.35 -13.41
CA LYS A 108 11.25 18.86 -12.10
C LYS A 108 10.21 19.26 -11.07
N MET A 109 9.69 18.28 -10.34
CA MET A 109 8.66 18.51 -9.33
C MET A 109 9.04 17.89 -7.99
N ALA A 110 8.32 18.30 -6.96
CA ALA A 110 8.46 17.83 -5.60
C ALA A 110 7.09 17.47 -5.04
N PHE A 111 7.02 16.34 -4.34
CA PHE A 111 5.80 15.79 -3.75
C PHE A 111 6.05 15.51 -2.27
N THR A 112 5.06 15.81 -1.43
CA THR A 112 5.10 15.44 -0.02
C THR A 112 4.79 13.96 0.13
N GLY A 113 5.47 13.30 1.06
CA GLY A 113 5.20 11.93 1.45
C GLY A 113 5.43 11.78 2.95
N SER A 114 4.76 10.81 3.56
CA SER A 114 4.97 10.51 4.98
C SER A 114 5.07 9.01 5.17
N CYS A 115 6.04 8.59 5.97
CA CYS A 115 6.17 7.20 6.40
C CYS A 115 5.97 7.14 7.92
N ARG A 116 5.59 5.96 8.42
CA ARG A 116 5.42 5.71 9.86
C ARG A 116 6.28 4.51 10.26
N ILE A 117 6.99 4.67 11.37
CA ILE A 117 7.72 3.59 12.03
C ILE A 117 7.32 3.56 13.51
N PRO A 118 7.48 2.43 14.22
CA PRO A 118 7.35 2.46 15.67
C PRO A 118 8.41 3.39 16.27
N PHE A 119 8.06 4.14 17.31
CA PHE A 119 8.95 5.18 17.83
C PHE A 119 10.17 4.55 18.53
N PRO A 120 11.41 4.89 18.12
CA PRO A 120 12.61 4.22 18.61
C PRO A 120 13.00 4.69 20.01
N LYS A 121 13.54 3.77 20.82
CA LYS A 121 14.06 4.06 22.18
C LYS A 121 15.48 4.64 22.17
N LYS A 122 16.24 4.43 21.10
CA LYS A 122 17.63 4.86 20.93
C LYS A 122 17.82 5.49 19.55
N GLY A 123 18.99 6.10 19.34
CA GLY A 123 19.36 6.65 18.04
C GLY A 123 19.35 5.57 16.94
N VAL A 124 18.75 5.89 15.80
CA VAL A 124 18.59 4.98 14.66
C VAL A 124 18.99 5.66 13.35
N ASP A 125 19.39 4.85 12.38
CA ASP A 125 19.56 5.26 10.99
C ASP A 125 18.33 4.83 10.18
N LEU A 126 17.68 5.77 9.52
CA LEU A 126 16.64 5.53 8.53
C LEU A 126 17.30 5.45 7.16
N ILE A 127 17.22 4.30 6.51
CA ILE A 127 17.74 4.09 5.16
C ILE A 127 16.57 3.93 4.20
N PHE A 128 16.50 4.80 3.20
CA PHE A 128 15.52 4.71 2.13
C PHE A 128 16.16 4.10 0.90
N TYR A 129 15.44 3.19 0.25
CA TYR A 129 15.85 2.49 -0.95
C TYR A 129 14.86 2.76 -2.08
N GLU A 130 15.36 2.80 -3.30
CA GLU A 130 14.58 2.75 -4.54
C GLU A 130 14.76 1.39 -5.21
N ARG A 131 13.74 0.89 -5.90
CA ARG A 131 13.85 -0.27 -6.78
C ARG A 131 14.32 0.20 -8.16
N VAL A 132 15.47 -0.30 -8.58
CA VAL A 132 16.05 0.05 -9.87
C VAL A 132 15.31 -0.69 -10.98
N LYS A 133 14.52 0.04 -11.79
CA LYS A 133 13.68 -0.49 -12.90
C LYS A 133 14.42 -1.44 -13.85
N ALA A 134 15.71 -1.22 -14.10
CA ALA A 134 16.53 -2.05 -14.99
C ALA A 134 16.84 -3.44 -14.41
N SER A 135 16.84 -3.60 -13.08
CA SER A 135 17.29 -4.83 -12.41
C SER A 135 16.28 -5.43 -11.44
N GLY A 136 15.26 -4.66 -11.03
CA GLY A 136 14.32 -5.04 -9.97
C GLY A 136 14.92 -5.05 -8.56
N LYS A 137 16.20 -4.69 -8.39
CA LYS A 137 16.90 -4.70 -7.10
C LYS A 137 16.81 -3.34 -6.40
N PHE A 138 16.82 -3.37 -5.08
CA PHE A 138 16.90 -2.16 -4.26
C PHE A 138 18.30 -1.55 -4.28
N SER A 139 18.36 -0.22 -4.42
CA SER A 139 19.55 0.62 -4.28
C SER A 139 19.28 1.68 -3.21
N GLN A 140 20.27 2.03 -2.40
CA GLN A 140 20.10 3.06 -1.38
C GLN A 140 19.93 4.42 -2.05
N LEU A 141 18.85 5.13 -1.67
CA LEU A 141 18.51 6.46 -2.16
C LEU A 141 18.89 7.54 -1.15
N ALA A 142 18.57 7.35 0.14
CA ALA A 142 18.87 8.33 1.18
C ALA A 142 19.15 7.68 2.54
N LYS A 143 19.81 8.45 3.43
CA LYS A 143 20.06 8.08 4.82
C LYS A 143 19.83 9.28 5.74
N PHE A 144 19.07 9.08 6.82
CA PHE A 144 18.89 10.06 7.89
C PHE A 144 19.16 9.45 9.25
N SER A 145 19.96 10.10 10.08
CA SER A 145 20.22 9.67 11.46
C SER A 145 19.29 10.41 12.41
N ILE A 146 18.51 9.66 13.20
CA ILE A 146 17.49 10.21 14.10
C ILE A 146 17.87 9.92 15.55
N ASP A 147 17.90 10.97 16.36
CA ASP A 147 17.96 10.87 17.81
C ASP A 147 16.54 11.03 18.39
N PRO A 148 15.94 10.01 19.02
CA PRO A 148 14.59 10.13 19.61
C PRO A 148 14.51 11.15 20.76
N ALA A 149 15.66 11.59 21.31
CA ALA A 149 15.72 12.67 22.30
C ALA A 149 15.74 14.08 21.68
N ASP A 150 15.78 14.20 20.34
CA ASP A 150 15.77 15.49 19.67
C ASP A 150 14.50 16.29 20.03
N LYS A 151 14.73 17.52 20.50
CA LYS A 151 13.68 18.45 20.92
C LYS A 151 12.91 19.04 19.74
N LEU A 152 13.41 18.87 18.50
CA LEU A 152 12.74 19.29 17.27
C LEU A 152 11.75 18.26 16.73
N ILE A 153 11.68 17.05 17.31
CA ILE A 153 10.57 16.13 17.04
C ILE A 153 9.29 16.76 17.59
N LYS A 154 8.34 17.06 16.70
CA LYS A 154 7.07 17.68 17.06
C LYS A 154 6.25 16.76 17.96
N ARG A 155 5.62 17.35 18.97
CA ARG A 155 4.74 16.66 19.94
C ARG A 155 3.38 17.32 20.08
N GLU A 156 3.15 18.37 19.30
CA GLU A 156 1.90 19.11 19.29
C GLU A 156 0.79 18.27 18.65
N ILE A 157 -0.42 18.42 19.19
CA ILE A 157 -1.61 17.83 18.60
C ILE A 157 -2.01 18.71 17.40
N GLU A 158 -1.91 18.19 16.19
CA GLU A 158 -2.10 18.95 14.94
C GLU A 158 -3.59 19.20 14.58
N HIS A 159 -4.52 18.44 15.18
CA HIS A 159 -5.97 18.61 15.00
C HIS A 159 -6.75 18.04 16.19
N ASN A 160 -8.04 18.35 16.28
CA ASN A 160 -8.95 17.84 17.33
C ASN A 160 -10.13 17.04 16.76
N PHE A 161 -10.05 16.57 15.52
CA PHE A 161 -11.06 15.71 14.91
C PHE A 161 -11.37 14.46 15.74
N LYS A 162 -12.64 14.09 15.75
CA LYS A 162 -13.15 12.89 16.43
C LYS A 162 -12.89 11.67 15.57
N THR A 163 -12.44 10.58 16.20
CA THR A 163 -12.35 9.27 15.58
C THR A 163 -13.41 8.34 16.15
N ASP A 164 -14.30 7.86 15.29
CA ASP A 164 -15.36 6.91 15.61
C ASP A 164 -14.93 5.47 15.32
N THR A 165 -15.48 4.54 16.09
CA THR A 165 -15.33 3.10 15.86
C THR A 165 -16.47 2.58 14.99
N ILE A 166 -16.15 2.02 13.83
CA ILE A 166 -17.11 1.39 12.92
C ILE A 166 -17.21 -0.12 13.21
N HIS A 167 -16.07 -0.76 13.47
CA HIS A 167 -15.97 -2.18 13.79
C HIS A 167 -14.77 -2.41 14.72
N TYR A 168 -14.92 -3.24 15.73
CA TYR A 168 -13.84 -3.54 16.69
C TYR A 168 -13.81 -5.03 16.98
N SER A 169 -12.66 -5.66 16.74
CA SER A 169 -12.44 -7.09 16.96
C SER A 169 -11.36 -7.38 18.00
N GLY A 170 -10.60 -6.38 18.47
CA GLY A 170 -9.63 -6.55 19.55
C GLY A 170 -8.49 -5.54 19.54
N ASP A 171 -7.43 -5.87 20.29
CA ASP A 171 -6.22 -5.05 20.44
C ASP A 171 -5.64 -4.63 19.07
N PRO A 172 -5.51 -3.32 18.79
CA PRO A 172 -4.84 -2.76 17.62
C PRO A 172 -3.54 -3.45 17.23
N SER A 173 -2.71 -3.83 18.21
CA SER A 173 -1.42 -4.50 17.95
C SER A 173 -1.51 -5.94 17.40
N LYS A 174 -2.72 -6.49 17.28
CA LYS A 174 -3.02 -7.85 16.81
C LYS A 174 -4.12 -7.88 15.74
N LYS A 175 -4.46 -6.73 15.18
CA LYS A 175 -5.49 -6.55 14.16
C LYS A 175 -4.93 -5.72 13.03
N VAL A 176 -5.63 -5.72 11.90
CA VAL A 176 -5.46 -4.71 10.88
C VAL A 176 -6.37 -3.53 11.26
N ASP A 177 -5.79 -2.37 11.52
CA ASP A 177 -6.53 -1.13 11.75
C ASP A 177 -6.74 -0.38 10.42
N LEU A 178 -7.93 -0.52 9.84
CA LEU A 178 -8.36 0.28 8.69
C LEU A 178 -8.96 1.61 9.17
N LEU A 179 -8.39 2.74 8.73
CA LEU A 179 -8.89 4.07 9.04
C LEU A 179 -9.54 4.71 7.81
N PHE A 180 -10.83 5.00 7.92
CA PHE A 180 -11.52 5.89 6.98
C PHE A 180 -11.31 7.36 7.35
N ILE A 181 -10.98 8.18 6.35
CA ILE A 181 -10.76 9.63 6.50
C ILE A 181 -11.81 10.37 5.66
N ALA A 182 -12.54 11.32 6.27
CA ALA A 182 -13.53 12.12 5.57
C ALA A 182 -12.86 13.20 4.70
N GLU A 183 -13.20 13.28 3.43
CA GLU A 183 -12.74 14.34 2.54
C GLU A 183 -13.92 14.96 1.78
N GLY A 184 -13.96 16.30 1.76
CA GLY A 184 -15.08 17.05 1.17
C GLY A 184 -16.43 16.90 1.89
N TYR A 185 -16.46 16.47 3.16
CA TYR A 185 -17.67 16.49 4.00
C TYR A 185 -17.63 17.67 4.98
N THR A 186 -18.67 18.50 5.01
CA THR A 186 -18.82 19.57 6.01
C THR A 186 -19.28 19.02 7.37
N GLN A 187 -19.35 19.89 8.38
CA GLN A 187 -19.79 19.53 9.73
C GLN A 187 -21.21 18.92 9.73
N GLU A 188 -22.10 19.46 8.90
CA GLU A 188 -23.49 19.02 8.73
C GLU A 188 -23.57 17.66 8.02
N GLU A 189 -22.57 17.33 7.19
CA GLU A 189 -22.50 16.12 6.39
C GLU A 189 -21.79 14.96 7.12
N MET A 190 -21.27 15.14 8.34
CA MET A 190 -20.64 14.05 9.10
C MET A 190 -21.59 12.87 9.38
N GLY A 191 -22.90 13.13 9.43
CA GLY A 191 -23.92 12.08 9.47
C GLY A 191 -23.92 11.19 8.23
N LYS A 192 -23.67 11.77 7.06
CA LYS A 192 -23.52 11.07 5.77
C LYS A 192 -22.19 10.31 5.73
N PHE A 193 -21.08 10.94 6.09
CA PHE A 193 -19.76 10.27 6.15
C PHE A 193 -19.80 8.99 7.00
N ARG A 194 -20.40 9.03 8.19
CA ARG A 194 -20.55 7.83 9.04
C ARG A 194 -21.36 6.71 8.36
N GLN A 195 -22.35 7.06 7.52
CA GLN A 195 -23.13 6.07 6.76
C GLN A 195 -22.29 5.50 5.61
N ASP A 196 -21.53 6.32 4.91
CA ASP A 196 -20.61 5.90 3.85
C ASP A 196 -19.53 4.95 4.38
N ALA A 197 -18.89 5.30 5.50
CA ALA A 197 -17.91 4.45 6.17
C ALA A 197 -18.50 3.08 6.57
N LYS A 198 -19.73 3.05 7.12
CA LYS A 198 -20.44 1.80 7.46
C LYS A 198 -20.76 0.97 6.22
N ARG A 199 -21.18 1.61 5.13
CA ARG A 199 -21.48 0.94 3.85
C ARG A 199 -20.23 0.33 3.25
N PHE A 200 -19.11 1.05 3.23
CA PHE A 200 -17.82 0.55 2.75
C PHE A 200 -17.33 -0.62 3.62
N ALA A 201 -17.32 -0.48 4.94
CA ALA A 201 -16.97 -1.58 5.85
C ALA A 201 -17.86 -2.82 5.64
N SER A 202 -19.17 -2.62 5.50
CA SER A 202 -20.11 -3.71 5.27
C SER A 202 -19.86 -4.43 3.93
N TYR A 203 -19.52 -3.69 2.88
CA TYR A 203 -19.19 -4.29 1.59
C TYR A 203 -17.84 -5.03 1.63
N LEU A 204 -16.83 -4.47 2.30
CA LEU A 204 -15.54 -5.14 2.54
C LEU A 204 -15.77 -6.51 3.18
N PHE A 205 -16.49 -6.55 4.31
CA PHE A 205 -16.75 -7.78 5.06
C PHE A 205 -17.81 -8.70 4.43
N ASN A 206 -18.36 -8.34 3.27
CA ASN A 206 -19.12 -9.25 2.42
C ASN A 206 -18.29 -9.81 1.24
N THR A 207 -17.05 -9.36 1.07
CA THR A 207 -16.13 -9.79 0.02
C THR A 207 -15.07 -10.73 0.59
N GLU A 208 -14.82 -11.88 -0.05
CA GLU A 208 -13.71 -12.76 0.36
C GLU A 208 -12.35 -12.22 -0.09
N PRO A 209 -11.29 -12.33 0.73
CA PRO A 209 -11.22 -13.10 1.97
C PRO A 209 -11.61 -12.29 3.23
N TYR A 210 -11.88 -10.98 3.10
CA TYR A 210 -12.19 -10.12 4.24
C TYR A 210 -13.40 -10.58 5.03
N LYS A 211 -14.42 -11.15 4.36
CA LYS A 211 -15.59 -11.77 4.99
C LYS A 211 -15.21 -12.85 5.99
N SER A 212 -14.44 -13.86 5.57
CA SER A 212 -13.98 -14.92 6.46
C SER A 212 -12.97 -14.42 7.52
N ARG A 213 -12.33 -13.28 7.27
CA ARG A 213 -11.31 -12.66 8.13
C ARG A 213 -11.81 -11.43 8.89
N MET A 214 -13.11 -11.19 8.98
CA MET A 214 -13.68 -9.98 9.61
C MET A 214 -13.20 -9.75 11.06
N LYS A 215 -12.93 -10.83 11.81
CA LYS A 215 -12.41 -10.78 13.19
C LYS A 215 -10.95 -10.34 13.30
N ASP A 216 -10.25 -10.19 12.18
CA ASP A 216 -8.85 -9.76 12.12
C ASP A 216 -8.72 -8.25 11.87
N PHE A 217 -9.84 -7.54 11.77
CA PHE A 217 -9.87 -6.10 11.50
C PHE A 217 -10.50 -5.32 12.66
N ASN A 218 -9.96 -4.13 12.88
CA ASN A 218 -10.68 -3.00 13.44
C ASN A 218 -10.91 -1.98 12.31
N VAL A 219 -12.01 -1.24 12.37
CA VAL A 219 -12.33 -0.17 11.43
C VAL A 219 -12.68 1.10 12.19
N TRP A 220 -11.95 2.15 11.86
CA TRP A 220 -12.04 3.48 12.46
C TRP A 220 -12.49 4.49 11.40
N ALA A 221 -13.08 5.61 11.83
CA ALA A 221 -13.49 6.69 10.94
C ALA A 221 -13.16 8.04 11.58
N VAL A 222 -12.22 8.81 11.02
CA VAL A 222 -11.92 10.17 11.48
C VAL A 222 -12.82 11.17 10.77
N GLU A 223 -13.56 11.94 11.56
CA GLU A 223 -14.47 13.00 11.11
C GLU A 223 -13.68 14.29 10.81
N SER A 224 -12.81 14.22 9.80
CA SER A 224 -12.05 15.37 9.30
C SER A 224 -12.97 16.32 8.52
N VAL A 225 -13.38 17.39 9.20
CA VAL A 225 -14.36 18.37 8.67
C VAL A 225 -13.71 19.26 7.60
N SER A 226 -14.30 19.29 6.41
CA SER A 226 -14.00 20.25 5.34
C SER A 226 -14.81 21.54 5.49
N GLN A 227 -14.28 22.65 4.97
CA GLN A 227 -15.01 23.93 4.93
C GLN A 227 -16.07 23.95 3.81
N GLU A 228 -15.81 23.23 2.72
CA GLU A 228 -16.76 23.08 1.62
C GLU A 228 -17.05 21.60 1.32
N SER A 229 -18.22 21.36 0.72
CA SER A 229 -18.64 20.06 0.24
C SER A 229 -18.06 19.75 -1.14
N GLY A 230 -17.56 18.53 -1.32
CA GLY A 230 -16.99 18.00 -2.57
C GLY A 230 -15.54 18.41 -2.86
N PRO A 231 -14.86 17.70 -3.78
CA PRO A 231 -13.47 17.93 -4.12
C PRO A 231 -13.29 19.01 -5.21
N ASP A 232 -12.03 19.30 -5.55
CA ASP A 232 -11.68 20.10 -6.72
C ASP A 232 -11.96 19.35 -8.03
N ILE A 233 -12.41 20.10 -9.05
CA ILE A 233 -12.50 19.64 -10.44
C ILE A 233 -11.85 20.69 -11.35
N PRO A 234 -10.51 20.73 -11.42
CA PRO A 234 -9.77 21.81 -12.09
C PRO A 234 -10.17 22.06 -13.54
N HIS A 235 -10.46 21.00 -14.30
CA HIS A 235 -10.88 21.09 -15.70
C HIS A 235 -12.19 21.89 -15.89
N TYR A 236 -13.06 21.91 -14.88
CA TYR A 236 -14.30 22.70 -14.88
C TYR A 236 -14.18 24.02 -14.09
N GLY A 237 -12.97 24.37 -13.63
CA GLY A 237 -12.74 25.55 -12.80
C GLY A 237 -13.38 25.48 -11.40
N VAL A 238 -13.69 24.27 -10.91
CA VAL A 238 -14.24 24.07 -9.57
C VAL A 238 -13.09 23.88 -8.59
N TRP A 239 -13.01 24.79 -7.61
CA TRP A 239 -12.01 24.78 -6.55
C TRP A 239 -12.71 24.95 -5.20
N LYS A 240 -12.41 24.07 -4.25
CA LYS A 240 -13.09 23.84 -2.98
C LYS A 240 -12.07 23.81 -1.86
N ASN A 241 -12.39 24.47 -0.74
CA ASN A 241 -11.57 24.42 0.46
C ASN A 241 -11.88 23.17 1.29
N THR A 242 -11.25 22.05 0.92
CA THR A 242 -11.41 20.78 1.63
C THR A 242 -10.22 20.42 2.52
N VAL A 243 -10.48 19.55 3.48
CA VAL A 243 -9.53 19.21 4.55
C VAL A 243 -8.35 18.38 4.06
N ALA A 244 -8.48 17.59 3.00
CA ALA A 244 -7.38 16.85 2.37
C ALA A 244 -6.97 17.40 0.99
N SER A 245 -7.69 18.41 0.47
CA SER A 245 -7.39 19.08 -0.80
C SER A 245 -7.33 18.11 -1.99
N SER A 246 -8.29 17.18 -2.05
CA SER A 246 -8.40 16.23 -3.15
C SER A 246 -8.87 16.88 -4.46
N ASN A 247 -8.40 16.35 -5.59
CA ASN A 247 -8.76 16.83 -6.91
C ASN A 247 -8.85 15.71 -7.95
N PHE A 248 -9.78 15.87 -8.89
CA PHE A 248 -9.79 15.12 -10.15
C PHE A 248 -8.72 15.64 -11.12
N TYR A 249 -8.50 14.92 -12.22
CA TYR A 249 -7.53 15.27 -13.26
C TYR A 249 -6.08 15.21 -12.78
N THR A 250 -5.78 14.35 -11.79
CA THR A 250 -4.40 14.03 -11.45
C THR A 250 -3.69 13.49 -12.69
N PHE A 251 -2.52 14.06 -13.00
CA PHE A 251 -1.75 13.79 -14.23
C PHE A 251 -2.56 13.96 -15.53
N ARG A 252 -3.55 14.86 -15.52
CA ARG A 252 -4.41 15.19 -16.67
C ARG A 252 -5.35 14.04 -17.07
N THR A 253 -5.53 13.04 -16.22
CA THR A 253 -6.48 11.93 -16.42
C THR A 253 -7.80 12.24 -15.71
N ASP A 254 -8.89 12.42 -16.48
CA ASP A 254 -10.21 12.86 -15.99
C ASP A 254 -10.68 12.17 -14.70
N ARG A 255 -10.65 10.85 -14.70
CA ARG A 255 -11.16 10.03 -13.58
C ARG A 255 -10.15 9.82 -12.47
N TYR A 256 -8.91 10.29 -12.62
CA TYR A 256 -7.90 10.11 -11.59
C TYR A 256 -8.09 11.15 -10.48
N LEU A 257 -8.67 10.68 -9.38
CA LEU A 257 -8.95 11.46 -8.18
C LEU A 257 -7.92 11.08 -7.12
N THR A 258 -7.19 12.07 -6.61
CA THR A 258 -6.20 11.87 -5.54
C THR A 258 -6.27 12.99 -4.51
N ALA A 259 -5.67 12.77 -3.34
CA ALA A 259 -5.30 13.80 -2.37
C ALA A 259 -3.77 13.97 -2.45
N PRO A 260 -3.25 14.93 -3.25
CA PRO A 260 -1.84 14.95 -3.61
C PRO A 260 -0.90 15.31 -2.45
N ASP A 261 -1.38 16.06 -1.46
CA ASP A 261 -0.61 16.38 -0.25
C ASP A 261 -0.76 15.25 0.79
N HIS A 262 0.11 14.24 0.69
CA HIS A 262 0.04 13.09 1.58
C HIS A 262 0.39 13.40 3.03
N LYS A 263 1.24 14.41 3.27
CA LYS A 263 1.51 14.87 4.63
C LYS A 263 0.22 15.33 5.29
N ARG A 264 -0.59 16.11 4.57
CA ARG A 264 -1.89 16.57 5.05
C ARG A 264 -2.81 15.40 5.40
N VAL A 265 -2.94 14.41 4.50
CA VAL A 265 -3.70 13.16 4.78
C VAL A 265 -3.14 12.43 6.01
N SER A 266 -1.82 12.36 6.12
CA SER A 266 -1.14 11.66 7.22
C SER A 266 -1.34 12.35 8.57
N THR A 267 -1.39 13.68 8.57
CA THR A 267 -1.75 14.49 9.74
C THR A 267 -3.17 14.19 10.20
N LEU A 268 -4.15 14.02 9.29
CA LEU A 268 -5.53 13.67 9.66
C LEU A 268 -5.63 12.31 10.37
N ALA A 269 -4.70 11.40 10.08
CA ALA A 269 -4.61 10.09 10.71
C ALA A 269 -3.80 10.07 12.02
N SER A 270 -3.20 11.19 12.42
CA SER A 270 -2.15 11.24 13.46
C SER A 270 -2.60 10.76 14.83
N LEU A 271 -3.87 11.00 15.20
CA LEU A 271 -4.44 10.62 16.50
C LEU A 271 -5.14 9.25 16.50
N SER A 272 -5.14 8.55 15.38
CA SER A 272 -5.92 7.32 15.18
C SER A 272 -5.04 6.08 15.10
N HIS A 273 -5.59 4.95 15.58
CA HIS A 273 -5.11 3.63 15.20
C HIS A 273 -5.23 3.46 13.68
N CYS A 274 -4.14 3.04 13.03
CA CYS A 274 -4.06 3.01 11.58
C CYS A 274 -2.86 2.18 11.10
N ASP A 275 -3.15 1.11 10.38
CA ASP A 275 -2.22 0.38 9.52
C ASP A 275 -2.44 0.74 8.05
N ALA A 276 -3.70 0.93 7.66
CA ALA A 276 -4.10 1.29 6.30
C ALA A 276 -5.06 2.48 6.30
N MET A 277 -4.73 3.52 5.51
CA MET A 277 -5.56 4.71 5.33
C MET A 277 -6.45 4.55 4.10
N TYR A 278 -7.73 4.93 4.24
CA TYR A 278 -8.64 5.05 3.11
C TYR A 278 -9.43 6.36 3.16
N VAL A 279 -9.27 7.20 2.15
CA VAL A 279 -9.96 8.50 2.06
C VAL A 279 -11.28 8.34 1.30
N ILE A 280 -12.38 8.72 1.94
CA ILE A 280 -13.71 8.73 1.31
C ILE A 280 -13.99 10.15 0.87
N VAL A 281 -14.19 10.37 -0.44
CA VAL A 281 -14.44 11.69 -1.01
C VAL A 281 -15.93 11.89 -1.30
N ASN A 282 -16.51 12.95 -0.76
CA ASN A 282 -17.93 13.28 -0.90
C ASN A 282 -18.28 13.78 -2.32
N THR A 283 -18.46 12.86 -3.26
CA THR A 283 -18.82 13.18 -4.64
C THR A 283 -19.47 11.99 -5.34
N ASP A 284 -20.30 12.28 -6.36
CA ASP A 284 -20.92 11.29 -7.23
C ASP A 284 -20.12 11.06 -8.53
N LYS A 285 -19.19 11.97 -8.88
CA LYS A 285 -18.32 11.81 -10.06
C LYS A 285 -17.41 10.60 -9.84
N TYR A 286 -17.37 9.71 -10.84
CA TYR A 286 -16.54 8.51 -10.79
C TYR A 286 -15.06 8.85 -10.77
N GLY A 287 -14.35 8.41 -9.72
CA GLY A 287 -12.89 8.46 -9.65
C GLY A 287 -12.34 7.92 -8.33
N GLY A 288 -11.07 7.56 -8.37
CA GLY A 288 -10.34 7.02 -7.23
C GLY A 288 -8.90 6.71 -7.59
N GLY A 289 -8.20 6.12 -6.63
CA GLY A 289 -6.86 5.58 -6.78
C GLY A 289 -6.38 4.94 -5.49
N GLY A 290 -5.48 3.97 -5.61
CA GLY A 290 -4.90 3.26 -4.49
C GLY A 290 -3.42 3.01 -4.72
N ILE A 291 -2.60 3.42 -3.75
CA ILE A 291 -1.15 3.28 -3.83
C ILE A 291 -0.66 2.49 -2.61
N TYR A 292 0.14 1.45 -2.85
CA TYR A 292 0.60 0.52 -1.81
C TYR A 292 1.29 1.22 -0.64
N ASN A 293 0.81 0.99 0.59
CA ASN A 293 1.28 1.59 1.84
C ASN A 293 1.32 3.14 1.82
N TYR A 294 0.43 3.76 1.04
CA TYR A 294 0.23 5.21 0.99
C TYR A 294 -1.19 5.53 1.50
N TYR A 295 -2.19 5.52 0.63
CA TYR A 295 -3.61 5.43 0.96
C TYR A 295 -4.39 4.79 -0.19
N GLY A 296 -5.59 4.30 0.10
CA GLY A 296 -6.65 4.14 -0.89
C GLY A 296 -7.57 5.36 -0.87
N LEU A 297 -8.20 5.68 -1.99
CA LEU A 297 -9.13 6.81 -2.09
C LEU A 297 -10.17 6.55 -3.17
N SER A 298 -11.44 6.83 -2.87
CA SER A 298 -12.49 6.85 -3.90
C SER A 298 -13.65 7.77 -3.56
N MET A 299 -14.46 8.04 -4.58
CA MET A 299 -15.76 8.70 -4.45
C MET A 299 -16.75 7.89 -3.60
N SER A 300 -17.65 8.58 -2.89
CA SER A 300 -18.67 7.95 -2.04
C SER A 300 -19.98 7.66 -2.77
N ASP A 301 -20.44 8.53 -3.68
CA ASP A 301 -21.86 8.57 -4.09
C ASP A 301 -22.13 7.98 -5.48
N HIS A 302 -21.12 7.35 -6.08
CA HIS A 302 -21.28 6.65 -7.35
C HIS A 302 -21.87 5.25 -7.16
N LYS A 303 -22.61 4.75 -8.17
CA LYS A 303 -23.23 3.40 -8.15
C LYS A 303 -22.25 2.23 -7.95
N PHE A 304 -20.96 2.45 -8.22
CA PHE A 304 -19.87 1.47 -8.07
C PHE A 304 -18.92 1.83 -6.92
N ALA A 305 -19.29 2.76 -6.03
CA ALA A 305 -18.40 3.28 -5.00
C ALA A 305 -17.85 2.17 -4.08
N SER A 306 -18.68 1.18 -3.72
CA SER A 306 -18.25 0.08 -2.85
C SER A 306 -17.31 -0.90 -3.57
N GLU A 307 -17.58 -1.20 -4.84
CA GLU A 307 -16.72 -2.01 -5.72
C GLU A 307 -15.35 -1.37 -5.88
N VAL A 308 -15.33 -0.08 -6.22
CA VAL A 308 -14.12 0.72 -6.40
C VAL A 308 -13.36 0.80 -5.09
N PHE A 309 -14.02 1.05 -3.95
CA PHE A 309 -13.38 1.02 -2.65
C PHE A 309 -12.58 -0.26 -2.41
N VAL A 310 -13.19 -1.42 -2.65
CA VAL A 310 -12.50 -2.71 -2.44
C VAL A 310 -11.38 -2.93 -3.45
N HIS A 311 -11.53 -2.47 -4.69
CA HIS A 311 -10.46 -2.47 -5.69
C HIS A 311 -9.26 -1.62 -5.25
N GLU A 312 -9.48 -0.35 -4.88
CA GLU A 312 -8.41 0.56 -4.43
C GLU A 312 -7.77 0.10 -3.11
N PHE A 313 -8.55 -0.57 -2.25
CA PHE A 313 -8.00 -1.20 -1.06
C PHE A 313 -7.09 -2.39 -1.40
N GLY A 314 -7.37 -3.11 -2.49
CA GLY A 314 -6.48 -4.14 -3.03
C GLY A 314 -5.08 -3.61 -3.35
N HIS A 315 -4.99 -2.43 -4.00
CA HIS A 315 -3.72 -1.76 -4.24
C HIS A 315 -3.06 -1.28 -2.94
N SER A 316 -3.78 -0.45 -2.18
CA SER A 316 -3.21 0.29 -1.05
C SER A 316 -2.83 -0.58 0.14
N PHE A 317 -3.57 -1.67 0.40
CA PHE A 317 -3.30 -2.60 1.50
C PHE A 317 -2.48 -3.81 1.06
N ALA A 318 -2.88 -4.49 -0.01
CA ALA A 318 -2.29 -5.79 -0.38
C ALA A 318 -1.24 -5.72 -1.49
N GLY A 319 -0.97 -4.54 -2.04
CA GLY A 319 0.03 -4.34 -3.09
C GLY A 319 -0.32 -5.06 -4.40
N LEU A 320 -1.62 -5.24 -4.68
CA LEU A 320 -2.08 -5.85 -5.92
C LEU A 320 -1.88 -4.88 -7.07
N ALA A 321 -1.52 -5.38 -8.25
CA ALA A 321 -1.54 -4.63 -9.51
C ALA A 321 -2.92 -4.68 -10.15
N ASP A 322 -3.15 -3.76 -11.09
CA ASP A 322 -4.26 -3.85 -12.02
C ASP A 322 -4.12 -5.04 -12.98
N GLU A 323 -5.20 -5.76 -13.18
CA GLU A 323 -5.29 -6.91 -14.09
C GLU A 323 -5.93 -6.53 -15.44
N TYR A 324 -6.43 -5.30 -15.60
CA TYR A 324 -6.90 -4.79 -16.89
C TYR A 324 -5.74 -4.29 -17.77
N TYR A 325 -5.99 -4.23 -19.08
CA TYR A 325 -4.97 -3.94 -20.10
C TYR A 325 -5.44 -3.00 -21.22
N SER A 326 -6.66 -2.46 -21.10
CA SER A 326 -7.33 -1.71 -22.17
C SER A 326 -7.87 -0.33 -21.74
N SER A 327 -7.54 0.13 -20.54
CA SER A 327 -7.99 1.42 -20.02
C SER A 327 -6.97 2.51 -20.35
N ASP A 328 -7.44 3.72 -20.57
CA ASP A 328 -6.57 4.90 -20.66
C ASP A 328 -5.87 5.15 -19.31
N VAL A 329 -4.54 5.13 -19.32
CA VAL A 329 -3.68 5.42 -18.17
C VAL A 329 -2.70 6.55 -18.52
N ALA A 330 -2.19 7.25 -17.50
CA ALA A 330 -1.23 8.35 -17.68
C ALA A 330 0.23 7.87 -17.92
N TYR A 331 0.49 6.56 -17.77
CA TYR A 331 1.83 6.00 -17.66
C TYR A 331 2.36 5.44 -18.98
N GLU A 332 3.66 5.64 -19.22
CA GLU A 332 4.38 5.03 -20.36
C GLU A 332 5.34 3.94 -19.87
N ASP A 333 5.32 2.77 -20.53
CA ASP A 333 6.22 1.62 -20.25
C ASP A 333 6.32 1.27 -18.75
N PHE A 334 5.19 1.26 -18.03
CA PHE A 334 5.17 1.13 -16.57
C PHE A 334 5.94 -0.10 -16.08
N TYR A 335 5.68 -1.26 -16.70
CA TYR A 335 6.41 -2.51 -16.43
C TYR A 335 7.54 -2.77 -17.42
N ASN A 336 8.70 -3.16 -16.90
CA ASN A 336 9.80 -3.69 -17.70
C ASN A 336 9.62 -5.19 -17.90
N LEU A 337 9.29 -5.62 -19.12
CA LEU A 337 9.05 -7.04 -19.45
C LEU A 337 10.25 -7.99 -19.22
N LYS A 338 11.44 -7.45 -18.97
CA LYS A 338 12.66 -8.24 -18.65
C LYS A 338 12.87 -8.43 -17.15
N VAL A 339 12.02 -7.85 -16.31
CA VAL A 339 12.08 -7.93 -14.86
C VAL A 339 10.74 -8.45 -14.35
N GLU A 340 10.77 -9.34 -13.36
CA GLU A 340 9.55 -9.82 -12.73
C GLU A 340 8.93 -8.68 -11.88
N PRO A 341 7.65 -8.33 -12.09
CA PRO A 341 6.95 -7.36 -11.24
C PRO A 341 6.98 -7.81 -9.78
N TRP A 342 6.95 -6.89 -8.81
CA TRP A 342 6.91 -7.28 -7.40
C TRP A 342 5.48 -7.59 -6.92
N GLU A 343 4.47 -7.10 -7.63
CA GLU A 343 3.06 -7.31 -7.33
C GLU A 343 2.69 -8.79 -7.47
N PRO A 344 1.93 -9.37 -6.54
CA PRO A 344 1.74 -10.82 -6.49
C PRO A 344 0.79 -11.37 -7.55
N ASN A 345 -0.04 -10.53 -8.18
CA ASN A 345 -1.14 -10.94 -9.07
C ASN A 345 -0.89 -10.65 -10.56
N ILE A 346 0.32 -10.26 -10.95
CA ILE A 346 0.74 -10.21 -12.35
C ILE A 346 2.15 -10.80 -12.51
N THR A 347 2.48 -11.24 -13.72
CA THR A 347 3.81 -11.81 -14.02
C THR A 347 4.26 -11.49 -15.44
N THR A 348 5.58 -11.35 -15.63
CA THR A 348 6.22 -11.31 -16.96
C THR A 348 6.83 -12.67 -17.33
N LEU A 349 6.66 -13.68 -16.47
CA LEU A 349 7.24 -15.03 -16.57
C LEU A 349 8.77 -15.09 -16.43
N VAL A 350 9.40 -14.01 -15.95
CA VAL A 350 10.84 -13.96 -15.68
C VAL A 350 11.19 -14.78 -14.43
N ASP A 351 10.35 -14.70 -13.39
CA ASP A 351 10.45 -15.49 -12.16
C ASP A 351 9.05 -15.91 -11.68
N PHE A 352 8.36 -16.72 -12.49
CA PHE A 352 7.00 -17.17 -12.19
C PHE A 352 6.92 -18.10 -10.96
N ASP A 353 8.04 -18.74 -10.57
CA ASP A 353 8.11 -19.59 -9.38
C ASP A 353 7.83 -18.79 -8.09
N SER A 354 8.19 -17.50 -8.08
CA SER A 354 7.90 -16.57 -6.97
C SER A 354 6.43 -16.15 -6.86
N LYS A 355 5.60 -16.48 -7.86
CA LYS A 355 4.21 -16.01 -7.99
C LYS A 355 3.21 -17.10 -7.61
N TRP A 356 2.09 -17.20 -8.34
CA TRP A 356 1.02 -18.15 -8.06
C TRP A 356 1.18 -19.50 -8.77
N LYS A 357 2.38 -19.85 -9.24
CA LYS A 357 2.61 -21.15 -9.88
C LYS A 357 2.15 -22.32 -9.01
N GLY A 358 2.36 -22.23 -7.69
CA GLY A 358 1.90 -23.23 -6.72
C GLY A 358 0.37 -23.36 -6.58
N LEU A 359 -0.41 -22.41 -7.12
CA LEU A 359 -1.88 -22.44 -7.13
C LEU A 359 -2.46 -23.00 -8.45
N ILE A 360 -1.62 -23.24 -9.47
CA ILE A 360 -2.07 -23.75 -10.76
C ILE A 360 -2.26 -25.27 -10.69
N SER A 361 -3.43 -25.74 -11.14
CA SER A 361 -3.71 -27.18 -11.23
C SER A 361 -2.80 -27.87 -12.26
N PRO A 362 -2.32 -29.11 -11.99
CA PRO A 362 -1.52 -29.86 -12.94
C PRO A 362 -2.22 -30.01 -14.29
N GLY A 363 -1.49 -29.73 -15.38
CA GLY A 363 -2.01 -29.83 -16.75
C GLY A 363 -2.69 -28.56 -17.29
N THR A 364 -2.85 -27.50 -16.50
CA THR A 364 -3.28 -26.20 -17.01
C THR A 364 -2.24 -25.65 -18.01
N PRO A 365 -2.63 -25.28 -19.25
CA PRO A 365 -1.70 -24.72 -20.23
C PRO A 365 -1.10 -23.38 -19.77
N VAL A 366 0.15 -23.12 -20.14
CA VAL A 366 0.86 -21.85 -19.89
C VAL A 366 1.46 -21.35 -21.21
N PRO A 367 1.02 -20.22 -21.76
CA PRO A 367 -0.13 -19.41 -21.34
C PRO A 367 -1.46 -20.17 -21.41
N THR A 368 -2.41 -19.81 -20.55
CA THR A 368 -3.74 -20.40 -20.50
C THR A 368 -4.66 -19.74 -21.54
N PRO A 369 -5.31 -20.50 -22.44
CA PRO A 369 -6.24 -19.93 -23.42
C PRO A 369 -7.40 -19.19 -22.75
N GLN A 370 -7.70 -17.98 -23.23
CA GLN A 370 -8.83 -17.18 -22.74
C GLN A 370 -10.13 -17.63 -23.41
N ASN A 371 -10.72 -18.74 -22.94
CA ASN A 371 -12.01 -19.24 -23.39
C ASN A 371 -12.84 -19.78 -22.22
N SER A 372 -14.11 -20.12 -22.48
CA SER A 372 -15.08 -20.55 -21.46
C SER A 372 -14.62 -21.76 -20.63
N THR A 373 -13.79 -22.64 -21.20
CA THR A 373 -13.22 -23.83 -20.52
C THR A 373 -12.41 -23.43 -19.28
N PHE A 374 -11.70 -22.29 -19.34
CA PHE A 374 -10.80 -21.83 -18.28
C PHE A 374 -11.38 -20.67 -17.45
N SER A 375 -12.67 -20.36 -17.61
CA SER A 375 -13.35 -19.23 -16.94
C SER A 375 -13.20 -19.20 -15.42
N ASN A 376 -13.18 -20.38 -14.77
CA ASN A 376 -13.02 -20.54 -13.32
C ASN A 376 -11.67 -21.17 -12.94
N THR A 377 -10.67 -21.13 -13.81
CA THR A 377 -9.36 -21.73 -13.57
C THR A 377 -8.35 -20.67 -13.17
N THR A 378 -7.57 -20.93 -12.12
CA THR A 378 -6.33 -20.19 -11.86
C THR A 378 -5.30 -20.62 -12.90
N GLY A 379 -4.92 -19.68 -13.77
CA GLY A 379 -4.06 -19.92 -14.92
C GLY A 379 -3.06 -18.78 -15.15
N VAL A 380 -2.58 -18.67 -16.38
CA VAL A 380 -1.63 -17.65 -16.84
C VAL A 380 -2.22 -16.99 -18.09
N PHE A 381 -3.15 -16.05 -17.90
CA PHE A 381 -3.88 -15.41 -18.98
C PHE A 381 -3.13 -14.16 -19.45
N GLU A 382 -2.83 -14.07 -20.75
CA GLU A 382 -2.13 -12.90 -21.29
C GLU A 382 -3.00 -11.63 -21.21
N GLY A 383 -2.37 -10.51 -20.88
CA GLY A 383 -3.01 -9.23 -20.60
C GLY A 383 -3.07 -8.92 -19.10
N GLY A 384 -2.55 -7.78 -18.70
CA GLY A 384 -2.59 -7.27 -17.33
C GLY A 384 -1.61 -6.11 -17.17
N GLY A 385 -1.65 -5.39 -16.05
CA GLY A 385 -0.74 -4.28 -15.80
C GLY A 385 -0.70 -3.27 -16.95
N TYR A 386 -1.87 -2.94 -17.50
CA TYR A 386 -2.04 -1.99 -18.61
C TYR A 386 -1.46 -2.45 -19.98
N MET A 387 -0.95 -3.69 -20.07
CA MET A 387 -0.34 -4.22 -21.29
C MET A 387 -1.08 -5.46 -21.80
N ALA A 388 -1.47 -5.46 -23.07
CA ALA A 388 -2.18 -6.59 -23.69
C ALA A 388 -1.29 -7.81 -23.98
N LYS A 389 0.04 -7.64 -23.98
CA LYS A 389 1.02 -8.69 -24.30
C LYS A 389 2.20 -8.64 -23.34
N GLY A 390 2.79 -9.82 -23.07
CA GLY A 390 3.99 -9.95 -22.25
C GLY A 390 3.79 -9.84 -20.74
N ILE A 391 2.60 -9.44 -20.28
CA ILE A 391 2.16 -9.52 -18.89
C ILE A 391 1.01 -10.51 -18.80
N PHE A 392 0.97 -11.29 -17.73
CA PHE A 392 -0.05 -12.30 -17.49
C PHE A 392 -0.70 -12.10 -16.13
N ARG A 393 -1.99 -12.43 -16.05
CA ARG A 393 -2.83 -12.37 -14.85
C ARG A 393 -3.36 -13.78 -14.48
N PRO A 394 -3.76 -14.00 -13.21
CA PRO A 394 -4.12 -15.32 -12.69
C PRO A 394 -5.50 -15.82 -13.11
N ALA A 395 -6.42 -14.93 -13.52
CA ALA A 395 -7.81 -15.28 -13.83
C ALA A 395 -8.38 -14.47 -14.98
N ILE A 396 -9.42 -15.00 -15.64
CA ILE A 396 -10.16 -14.24 -16.65
C ILE A 396 -10.90 -13.06 -16.01
N GLU A 397 -11.52 -13.27 -14.84
CA GLU A 397 -12.23 -12.24 -14.07
C GLU A 397 -11.67 -12.10 -12.66
N CYS A 398 -11.56 -10.86 -12.19
CA CYS A 398 -11.07 -10.49 -10.87
C CYS A 398 -11.54 -9.06 -10.53
N ARG A 399 -11.74 -8.76 -9.25
CA ARG A 399 -11.95 -7.39 -8.76
C ARG A 399 -10.83 -6.42 -9.20
N MET A 400 -9.60 -6.90 -9.36
CA MET A 400 -8.48 -6.08 -9.88
C MET A 400 -8.53 -5.86 -11.40
N LYS A 401 -9.50 -6.46 -12.10
CA LYS A 401 -9.71 -6.28 -13.54
C LYS A 401 -10.98 -5.48 -13.85
N SER A 402 -12.06 -5.71 -13.11
CA SER A 402 -13.38 -5.14 -13.39
C SER A 402 -14.22 -4.96 -12.12
N ASN A 403 -15.04 -3.92 -12.12
CA ASN A 403 -16.00 -3.62 -11.04
C ASN A 403 -17.22 -4.55 -11.07
N GLU A 404 -17.49 -5.19 -12.20
CA GLU A 404 -18.57 -6.17 -12.36
C GLU A 404 -18.19 -7.57 -11.86
N ALA A 405 -16.90 -7.83 -11.62
CA ALA A 405 -16.44 -9.11 -11.09
C ALA A 405 -17.08 -9.38 -9.71
N PRO A 406 -17.43 -10.66 -9.41
CA PRO A 406 -18.05 -11.01 -8.13
C PRO A 406 -17.10 -10.90 -6.92
N GLY A 407 -15.78 -10.83 -7.16
CA GLY A 407 -14.77 -10.73 -6.10
C GLY A 407 -13.34 -10.91 -6.62
N PHE A 408 -12.40 -11.10 -5.69
CA PHE A 408 -11.00 -11.35 -6.02
C PHE A 408 -10.77 -12.78 -6.54
N CYS A 409 -9.85 -12.93 -7.49
CA CYS A 409 -9.36 -14.24 -7.92
C CYS A 409 -8.57 -14.95 -6.80
N GLU A 410 -8.31 -16.26 -6.93
CA GLU A 410 -7.60 -17.04 -5.89
C GLU A 410 -6.23 -16.49 -5.53
N THR A 411 -5.46 -16.02 -6.51
CA THR A 411 -4.15 -15.40 -6.26
C THR A 411 -4.26 -14.12 -5.45
N CYS A 412 -5.19 -13.22 -5.80
CA CYS A 412 -5.44 -12.01 -5.02
C CYS A 412 -5.90 -12.33 -3.60
N LYS A 413 -6.79 -13.33 -3.43
CA LYS A 413 -7.22 -13.79 -2.09
C LYS A 413 -6.06 -14.34 -1.26
N ALA A 414 -5.13 -15.07 -1.87
CA ALA A 414 -3.94 -15.58 -1.19
C ALA A 414 -2.99 -14.44 -0.75
N ALA A 415 -2.77 -13.46 -1.61
CA ALA A 415 -1.98 -12.27 -1.30
C ALA A 415 -2.61 -11.44 -0.16
N ILE A 416 -3.91 -11.16 -0.22
CA ILE A 416 -4.64 -10.46 0.83
C ILE A 416 -4.56 -11.22 2.16
N ASN A 417 -4.77 -12.54 2.16
CA ASN A 417 -4.62 -13.34 3.38
C ASN A 417 -3.22 -13.27 3.98
N SER A 418 -2.18 -13.26 3.14
CA SER A 418 -0.79 -13.13 3.59
C SER A 418 -0.54 -11.77 4.24
N MET A 419 -1.11 -10.70 3.67
CA MET A 419 -1.04 -9.35 4.26
C MET A 419 -1.79 -9.26 5.59
N ILE A 420 -3.00 -9.83 5.70
CA ILE A 420 -3.73 -9.88 6.97
C ILE A 420 -2.93 -10.66 8.02
N ASP A 421 -2.31 -11.78 7.63
CA ASP A 421 -1.48 -12.58 8.52
C ASP A 421 -0.22 -11.84 8.97
N TYR A 422 0.33 -10.93 8.17
CA TYR A 422 1.46 -10.09 8.56
C TYR A 422 1.13 -9.18 9.76
N TYR A 423 -0.07 -8.63 9.82
CA TYR A 423 -0.51 -7.81 10.96
C TYR A 423 -1.02 -8.63 12.16
N THR A 424 -1.59 -9.81 11.91
CA THR A 424 -2.37 -10.53 12.95
C THR A 424 -1.70 -11.76 13.57
N LYS A 425 -0.61 -12.27 12.99
CA LYS A 425 0.06 -13.51 13.43
C LYS A 425 1.52 -13.30 13.81
#